data_AF-A0A517QV93-F1
#
_entry.id   AF-A0A517QV93-F1
#
_cell.length_a   1.000
_cell.length_b   1.000
_cell.length_c   1.000
_cell.angle_alpha   90.00
_cell.angle_beta   90.00
_cell.angle_gamma   90.00
#
_symmetry.space_group_name_H-M   'P 1'
#
loop_
_entity.id
_entity.type
_entity.pdbx_description
1 polymer ?
#
loop_
_entity_poly.entity_id
_entity_poly.type
_entity_poly.pdbx_seq_one_letter_code
_entity_poly.pdbx_strand_id
1 'polypeptide(L)'
;MEFVSYEEFQKLASTDKYYHQSRWDLYSKVQELLAASGATSVLELGAYRLPLVKGSDTMDRNDKFHPTYIQDAGETPWEIPDAHYDMFVALQVWEHLEGRQVTAFQEVKRVAREAILSFPYRWNCPKNPSHHAITEETIASWTDGETPEEVIVIPSTNNHRRIIYRYDFTKTNKLRNAILNKEQTRKQFCEEPIPTLRREPAECRFRTNVHLKDGQEFARCQFVENVFSGNSIDVDASVSKKVCEACIQEREPSPDCWNSVVSSLIFGQTLELGPPEEFTRELKSILRRAENGLRLVLREDRPKQVDSRSFGDCIYIGEKRDPKSSEERYYCLHPLLDDASEAKCLLCSEHQSQDFDDSPPLLKRLPLERKGNPVKSWMVGVTTSPRRIPTINRTLDSLRRAGWSSPWLFLDSAVDIAERHAHLPVTFREAATGAWPNYFLSLSELVMRAPDADAYMIIQDDALLTQSEKLRNYLEKVLWPHEDIGVISLFCSSAYDQKEEGWHELKEQWVWGAVAMIFSNASAWAFITDKKIIEHRKTGRFNGTRNIDVTIGEWLQRTKQKILFPVPSLSAHIGESSTLWEEGQAEGKRREERFIP
;
A
#
# COMPACT_ATOMS: atom_id res chain seq x y z
N MET A 1 -5.76 -14.85 -43.46
CA MET A 1 -6.21 -15.85 -42.46
C MET A 1 -7.32 -16.67 -43.08
N GLU A 2 -7.25 -18.00 -43.02
CA GLU A 2 -8.34 -18.87 -43.47
C GLU A 2 -9.15 -19.28 -42.25
N PHE A 3 -10.48 -19.09 -42.30
CA PHE A 3 -11.38 -19.41 -41.21
C PHE A 3 -12.11 -20.73 -41.48
N VAL A 4 -12.52 -21.41 -40.41
CA VAL A 4 -13.44 -22.54 -40.52
C VAL A 4 -14.78 -22.08 -41.10
N SER A 5 -15.27 -22.81 -42.10
CA SER A 5 -16.53 -22.54 -42.78
C SER A 5 -17.73 -23.04 -41.97
N TYR A 6 -18.93 -22.52 -42.30
CA TYR A 6 -20.16 -23.02 -41.69
C TYR A 6 -20.41 -24.50 -42.01
N GLU A 7 -20.03 -24.96 -43.21
CA GLU A 7 -20.17 -26.36 -43.61
C GLU A 7 -19.28 -27.28 -42.77
N GLU A 8 -18.02 -26.88 -42.55
CA GLU A 8 -17.09 -27.61 -41.67
C GLU A 8 -17.61 -27.67 -40.23
N PHE A 9 -18.16 -26.56 -39.72
CA PHE A 9 -18.83 -26.51 -38.43
C PHE A 9 -20.05 -27.44 -38.37
N GLN A 10 -20.93 -27.40 -39.37
CA GLN A 10 -22.13 -28.24 -39.45
C GLN A 10 -21.80 -29.73 -39.51
N LYS A 11 -20.74 -30.10 -40.24
CA LYS A 11 -20.25 -31.48 -40.30
C LYS A 11 -19.90 -31.97 -38.89
N LEU A 12 -19.18 -31.17 -38.11
CA LEU A 12 -18.84 -31.54 -36.74
C LEU A 12 -20.06 -31.54 -35.81
N ALA A 13 -20.94 -30.54 -35.92
CA ALA A 13 -22.20 -30.43 -35.19
C ALA A 13 -23.14 -31.64 -35.39
N SER A 14 -23.08 -32.30 -36.55
CA SER A 14 -23.85 -33.53 -36.80
C SER A 14 -23.40 -34.72 -35.93
N THR A 15 -22.18 -34.68 -35.40
CA THR A 15 -21.57 -35.78 -34.62
C THR A 15 -21.26 -35.42 -33.17
N ASP A 16 -21.13 -34.14 -32.85
CA ASP A 16 -20.80 -33.65 -31.51
C ASP A 16 -21.76 -32.53 -31.10
N LYS A 17 -22.60 -32.83 -30.10
CA LYS A 17 -23.62 -31.91 -29.54
C LYS A 17 -23.02 -30.65 -28.92
N TYR A 18 -21.71 -30.64 -28.67
CA TYR A 18 -20.98 -29.45 -28.26
C TYR A 18 -21.18 -28.33 -29.30
N TYR A 19 -21.26 -28.63 -30.59
CA TYR A 19 -21.42 -27.66 -31.67
C TYR A 19 -22.91 -27.52 -32.04
N HIS A 20 -23.49 -26.36 -31.72
CA HIS A 20 -24.88 -26.01 -32.03
C HIS A 20 -24.96 -24.57 -32.59
N GLN A 21 -26.11 -24.19 -33.16
CA GLN A 21 -26.26 -22.94 -33.90
C GLN A 21 -25.78 -21.69 -33.16
N SER A 22 -26.16 -21.49 -31.88
CA SER A 22 -25.72 -20.31 -31.13
C SER A 22 -24.21 -20.23 -30.88
N ARG A 23 -23.46 -21.33 -31.07
CA ARG A 23 -22.01 -21.27 -31.08
C ARG A 23 -21.46 -20.86 -32.45
N TRP A 24 -22.13 -21.21 -33.54
CA TRP A 24 -21.76 -20.64 -34.84
C TRP A 24 -21.89 -19.12 -34.81
N ASP A 25 -22.96 -18.58 -34.20
CA ASP A 25 -23.14 -17.13 -34.09
C ASP A 25 -21.99 -16.45 -33.31
N LEU A 26 -21.44 -17.15 -32.29
CA LEU A 26 -20.22 -16.75 -31.61
C LEU A 26 -18.98 -16.83 -32.53
N TYR A 27 -18.82 -17.93 -33.24
CA TYR A 27 -17.68 -18.15 -34.15
C TYR A 27 -17.66 -17.11 -35.26
N SER A 28 -18.78 -16.91 -35.97
CA SER A 28 -18.89 -15.95 -37.05
C SER A 28 -18.56 -14.54 -36.56
N LYS A 29 -19.04 -14.17 -35.37
CA LYS A 29 -18.76 -12.84 -34.83
C LYS A 29 -17.29 -12.65 -34.47
N VAL A 30 -16.63 -13.67 -33.92
CA VAL A 30 -15.20 -13.60 -33.63
C VAL A 30 -14.36 -13.62 -34.92
N GLN A 31 -14.79 -14.35 -35.95
CA GLN A 31 -14.15 -14.32 -37.27
C GLN A 31 -14.19 -12.92 -37.90
N GLU A 32 -15.31 -12.20 -37.78
CA GLU A 32 -15.41 -10.79 -38.20
C GLU A 32 -14.39 -9.90 -37.49
N LEU A 33 -14.27 -10.03 -36.16
CA LEU A 33 -13.30 -9.26 -35.37
C LEU A 33 -11.86 -9.61 -35.74
N LEU A 34 -11.56 -10.89 -35.93
CA LEU A 34 -10.24 -11.35 -36.37
C LEU A 34 -9.89 -10.81 -37.76
N ALA A 35 -10.83 -10.87 -38.70
CA ALA A 35 -10.63 -10.32 -40.05
C ALA A 35 -10.36 -8.81 -40.02
N ALA A 36 -11.03 -8.07 -39.13
CA ALA A 36 -10.84 -6.63 -38.97
C ALA A 36 -9.51 -6.26 -38.28
N SER A 37 -8.98 -7.12 -37.40
CA SER A 37 -7.73 -6.85 -36.66
C SER A 37 -6.47 -6.85 -37.54
N GLY A 38 -6.50 -7.52 -38.70
CA GLY A 38 -5.32 -7.72 -39.54
C GLY A 38 -4.28 -8.68 -38.93
N ALA A 39 -4.63 -9.43 -37.89
CA ALA A 39 -3.76 -10.43 -37.27
C ALA A 39 -3.28 -11.47 -38.30
N THR A 40 -2.02 -11.89 -38.18
CA THR A 40 -1.41 -12.92 -39.05
C THR A 40 -1.05 -14.19 -38.29
N SER A 41 -0.89 -14.09 -36.97
CA SER A 41 -0.60 -15.18 -36.05
C SER A 41 -1.61 -15.21 -34.91
N VAL A 42 -2.13 -16.41 -34.58
CA VAL A 42 -3.20 -16.59 -33.59
C VAL A 42 -2.87 -17.75 -32.67
N LEU A 43 -3.03 -17.53 -31.37
CA LEU A 43 -3.07 -18.58 -30.35
C LEU A 43 -4.49 -18.73 -29.83
N GLU A 44 -5.06 -19.93 -29.95
CA GLU A 44 -6.40 -20.25 -29.46
C GLU A 44 -6.33 -21.15 -28.21
N LEU A 45 -6.83 -20.65 -27.08
CA LEU A 45 -6.95 -21.42 -25.85
C LEU A 45 -8.25 -22.23 -25.86
N GLY A 46 -8.13 -23.55 -25.68
CA GLY A 46 -9.28 -24.43 -25.53
C GLY A 46 -10.17 -24.52 -26.76
N ALA A 47 -9.56 -24.56 -27.95
CA ALA A 47 -10.25 -24.72 -29.23
C ALA A 47 -11.07 -26.02 -29.36
N TYR A 48 -10.88 -26.97 -28.43
CA TYR A 48 -11.51 -28.29 -28.44
C TYR A 48 -11.18 -29.01 -29.76
N ARG A 49 -12.18 -29.41 -30.56
CA ARG A 49 -11.98 -30.18 -31.80
C ARG A 49 -11.92 -29.32 -33.07
N LEU A 50 -12.16 -28.01 -32.98
CA LEU A 50 -12.32 -27.15 -34.15
C LEU A 50 -11.81 -25.74 -33.82
N PRO A 51 -10.53 -25.44 -34.12
CA PRO A 51 -10.03 -24.07 -34.02
C PRO A 51 -10.80 -23.17 -34.98
N LEU A 52 -10.93 -21.90 -34.62
CA LEU A 52 -11.65 -20.90 -35.40
C LEU A 52 -10.90 -20.56 -36.70
N VAL A 53 -9.57 -20.53 -36.59
CA VAL A 53 -8.63 -20.20 -37.66
C VAL A 53 -7.93 -21.48 -38.09
N LYS A 54 -7.91 -21.77 -39.38
CA LYS A 54 -7.20 -22.95 -39.88
C LYS A 54 -5.70 -22.74 -39.76
N GLY A 55 -5.04 -23.70 -39.11
CA GLY A 55 -3.60 -23.66 -38.88
C GLY A 55 -3.14 -22.65 -37.82
N SER A 56 -4.05 -22.13 -36.98
CA SER A 56 -3.65 -21.43 -35.77
C SER A 56 -2.96 -22.37 -34.79
N ASP A 57 -2.14 -21.78 -33.91
CA ASP A 57 -1.63 -22.52 -32.77
C ASP A 57 -2.72 -22.65 -31.71
N THR A 58 -2.70 -23.77 -30.99
CA THR A 58 -3.69 -24.07 -29.96
C THR A 58 -3.01 -24.43 -28.65
N MET A 59 -3.64 -24.06 -27.53
CA MET A 59 -3.23 -24.45 -26.18
C MET A 59 -4.37 -25.19 -25.50
N ASP A 60 -4.09 -26.37 -24.94
CA ASP A 60 -5.04 -27.13 -24.13
C ASP A 60 -4.27 -28.03 -23.14
N ARG A 61 -4.87 -28.33 -21.99
CA ARG A 61 -4.31 -29.28 -21.02
C ARG A 61 -4.50 -30.74 -21.45
N ASN A 62 -5.35 -30.99 -22.44
CA ASN A 62 -5.71 -32.33 -22.89
C ASN A 62 -5.06 -32.65 -24.24
N ASP A 63 -4.09 -33.56 -24.21
CA ASP A 63 -3.33 -34.03 -25.37
C ASP A 63 -4.20 -34.66 -26.47
N LYS A 64 -5.41 -35.15 -26.14
CA LYS A 64 -6.35 -35.77 -27.10
C LYS A 64 -6.83 -34.81 -28.19
N PHE A 65 -6.70 -33.51 -27.97
CA PHE A 65 -7.04 -32.49 -28.97
C PHE A 65 -5.84 -32.10 -29.83
N HIS A 66 -4.68 -32.69 -29.57
CA HIS A 66 -3.42 -32.45 -30.26
C HIS A 66 -3.07 -30.95 -30.36
N PRO A 67 -3.07 -30.20 -29.23
CA PRO A 67 -2.76 -28.78 -29.28
C PRO A 67 -1.28 -28.55 -29.62
N THR A 68 -0.94 -27.36 -30.15
CA THR A 68 0.46 -26.93 -30.30
C THR A 68 1.18 -26.93 -28.95
N TYR A 69 0.51 -26.44 -27.91
CA TYR A 69 1.00 -26.38 -26.54
C TYR A 69 0.13 -27.22 -25.62
N ILE A 70 0.68 -28.33 -25.11
CA ILE A 70 0.06 -29.14 -24.07
C ILE A 70 0.38 -28.50 -22.71
N GLN A 71 -0.40 -27.51 -22.31
CA GLN A 71 -0.17 -26.72 -21.10
C GLN A 71 -1.50 -26.28 -20.46
N ASP A 72 -1.57 -26.32 -19.12
CA ASP A 72 -2.64 -25.64 -18.37
C ASP A 72 -2.37 -24.14 -18.38
N ALA A 73 -3.27 -23.35 -18.99
CA ALA A 73 -3.13 -21.90 -19.06
C ALA A 73 -3.08 -21.21 -17.68
N GLY A 74 -3.57 -21.84 -16.61
CA GLY A 74 -3.41 -21.34 -15.26
C GLY A 74 -2.00 -21.54 -14.67
N GLU A 75 -1.16 -22.37 -15.29
CA GLU A 75 0.23 -22.58 -14.89
C GLU A 75 1.15 -21.63 -15.67
N THR A 76 1.65 -20.62 -14.96
CA THR A 76 2.51 -19.57 -15.51
C THR A 76 3.94 -19.70 -14.97
N PRO A 77 4.98 -19.32 -15.74
CA PRO A 77 4.93 -18.71 -17.07
C PRO A 77 4.64 -19.70 -18.20
N TRP A 78 4.06 -19.22 -19.30
CA TRP A 78 3.90 -19.96 -20.55
C TRP A 78 5.23 -20.01 -21.32
N GLU A 79 5.56 -21.17 -21.89
CA GLU A 79 6.79 -21.37 -22.69
C GLU A 79 6.68 -20.75 -24.09
N ILE A 80 6.16 -19.53 -24.15
CA ILE A 80 5.88 -18.76 -25.36
C ILE A 80 6.63 -17.44 -25.25
N PRO A 81 7.40 -17.03 -26.27
CA PRO A 81 8.11 -15.75 -26.26
C PRO A 81 7.18 -14.54 -26.15
N ASP A 82 7.72 -13.42 -25.67
CA ASP A 82 7.00 -12.15 -25.60
C ASP A 82 6.59 -11.69 -27.00
N ALA A 83 5.34 -11.21 -27.11
CA ALA A 83 4.72 -10.72 -28.34
C ALA A 83 4.85 -11.68 -29.54
N HIS A 84 4.84 -12.99 -29.29
CA HIS A 84 4.93 -14.01 -30.32
C HIS A 84 3.70 -14.03 -31.23
N TYR A 85 2.53 -13.70 -30.71
CA TYR A 85 1.26 -13.70 -31.43
C TYR A 85 0.72 -12.28 -31.66
N ASP A 86 0.05 -12.08 -32.80
CA ASP A 86 -0.74 -10.87 -33.03
C ASP A 86 -2.03 -10.92 -32.20
N MET A 87 -2.67 -12.09 -32.12
CA MET A 87 -3.95 -12.26 -31.44
C MET A 87 -3.98 -13.51 -30.55
N PHE A 88 -4.54 -13.34 -29.35
CA PHE A 88 -4.95 -14.44 -28.48
C PHE A 88 -6.48 -14.59 -28.47
N VAL A 89 -6.99 -15.81 -28.56
CA VAL A 89 -8.45 -16.07 -28.55
C VAL A 89 -8.81 -17.12 -27.49
N ALA A 90 -9.79 -16.82 -26.64
CA ALA A 90 -10.37 -17.80 -25.71
C ALA A 90 -11.89 -17.65 -25.64
N LEU A 91 -12.61 -18.61 -26.21
CA LEU A 91 -14.06 -18.48 -26.35
C LEU A 91 -14.85 -19.09 -25.20
N GLN A 92 -14.48 -20.24 -24.64
CA GLN A 92 -15.32 -20.95 -23.65
C GLN A 92 -14.50 -21.73 -22.60
N VAL A 93 -13.44 -21.10 -22.11
CA VAL A 93 -12.48 -21.74 -21.18
C VAL A 93 -11.96 -20.83 -20.08
N TRP A 94 -12.09 -19.52 -20.22
CA TRP A 94 -11.47 -18.57 -19.29
C TRP A 94 -12.10 -18.65 -17.88
N GLU A 95 -13.40 -18.90 -17.83
CA GLU A 95 -14.17 -19.08 -16.61
C GLU A 95 -13.80 -20.36 -15.83
N HIS A 96 -13.01 -21.25 -16.44
CA HIS A 96 -12.55 -22.51 -15.85
C HIS A 96 -11.11 -22.45 -15.30
N LEU A 97 -10.51 -21.27 -15.20
CA LEU A 97 -9.14 -21.13 -14.67
C LEU A 97 -9.03 -21.12 -13.14
N GLU A 98 -10.13 -21.38 -12.42
CA GLU A 98 -10.13 -21.68 -10.97
C GLU A 98 -9.40 -20.64 -10.09
N GLY A 99 -9.59 -19.34 -10.36
CA GLY A 99 -8.97 -18.25 -9.60
C GLY A 99 -7.62 -17.78 -10.16
N ARG A 100 -7.12 -18.41 -11.23
CA ARG A 100 -5.86 -18.07 -11.91
C ARG A 100 -6.05 -17.16 -13.13
N GLN A 101 -7.23 -16.56 -13.30
CA GLN A 101 -7.57 -15.72 -14.45
C GLN A 101 -6.64 -14.51 -14.59
N VAL A 102 -6.33 -13.82 -13.48
CA VAL A 102 -5.48 -12.62 -13.52
C VAL A 102 -4.06 -12.96 -13.97
N THR A 103 -3.47 -14.02 -13.42
CA THR A 103 -2.12 -14.47 -13.79
C THR A 103 -2.07 -14.94 -15.25
N ALA A 104 -3.07 -15.70 -15.70
CA ALA A 104 -3.17 -16.09 -17.10
C ALA A 104 -3.36 -14.87 -18.02
N PHE A 105 -4.13 -13.86 -17.59
CA PHE A 105 -4.33 -12.64 -18.38
C PHE A 105 -3.05 -11.83 -18.54
N GLN A 106 -2.17 -11.80 -17.52
CA GLN A 106 -0.84 -11.19 -17.67
C GLN A 106 0.00 -11.91 -18.73
N GLU A 107 -0.09 -13.24 -18.80
CA GLU A 107 0.57 -14.00 -19.85
C GLU A 107 -0.03 -13.70 -21.23
N VAL A 108 -1.35 -13.57 -21.36
CA VAL A 108 -1.98 -13.09 -22.61
C VAL A 108 -1.40 -11.76 -23.06
N LYS A 109 -1.30 -10.78 -22.16
CA LYS A 109 -0.70 -9.46 -22.45
C LYS A 109 0.77 -9.54 -22.86
N ARG A 110 1.49 -10.53 -22.32
CA ARG A 110 2.90 -10.77 -22.60
C ARG A 110 3.10 -11.41 -23.97
N VAL A 111 2.34 -12.46 -24.29
CA VAL A 111 2.56 -13.27 -25.50
C VAL A 111 1.84 -12.76 -26.73
N ALA A 112 0.79 -11.94 -26.57
CA ALA A 112 -0.02 -11.44 -27.67
C ALA A 112 -0.14 -9.90 -27.69
N ARG A 113 -0.39 -9.33 -28.87
CA ARG A 113 -0.62 -7.88 -29.04
C ARG A 113 -2.07 -7.48 -28.79
N GLU A 114 -3.00 -8.35 -29.16
CA GLU A 114 -4.43 -8.21 -28.95
C GLU A 114 -5.01 -9.49 -28.34
N ALA A 115 -6.19 -9.40 -27.74
CA ALA A 115 -6.93 -10.56 -27.29
C ALA A 115 -8.44 -10.44 -27.55
N ILE A 116 -9.08 -11.56 -27.88
CA ILE A 116 -10.54 -11.70 -27.92
C ILE A 116 -10.93 -12.78 -26.91
N LEU A 117 -11.65 -12.37 -25.86
CA LEU A 117 -12.16 -13.26 -24.82
C LEU A 117 -13.69 -13.29 -24.87
N SER A 118 -14.29 -14.45 -24.63
CA SER A 118 -15.74 -14.57 -24.53
C SER A 118 -16.18 -15.26 -23.25
N PHE A 119 -17.22 -14.74 -22.61
CA PHE A 119 -17.69 -15.20 -21.31
C PHE A 119 -19.18 -15.56 -21.35
N PRO A 120 -19.65 -16.55 -20.57
CA PRO A 120 -21.05 -16.65 -20.19
C PRO A 120 -21.45 -15.33 -19.51
N TYR A 121 -22.59 -14.74 -19.89
CA TYR A 121 -22.96 -13.42 -19.40
C TYR A 121 -24.30 -13.45 -18.68
N ARG A 122 -24.23 -13.26 -17.35
CA ARG A 122 -25.38 -13.25 -16.44
C ARG A 122 -26.24 -14.51 -16.52
N TRP A 123 -25.60 -15.69 -16.66
CA TRP A 123 -26.33 -16.96 -16.65
C TRP A 123 -26.81 -17.32 -15.25
N ASN A 124 -28.05 -17.76 -15.15
CA ASN A 124 -28.60 -18.30 -13.91
C ASN A 124 -28.46 -19.83 -13.88
N CYS A 125 -27.29 -20.33 -13.51
CA CYS A 125 -26.98 -21.76 -13.47
C CYS A 125 -26.24 -22.14 -12.18
N PRO A 126 -26.88 -22.07 -11.00
CA PRO A 126 -26.20 -22.26 -9.71
C PRO A 126 -25.56 -23.66 -9.53
N LYS A 127 -25.99 -24.66 -10.30
CA LYS A 127 -25.37 -26.00 -10.33
C LYS A 127 -24.02 -26.03 -11.06
N ASN A 128 -23.69 -24.99 -11.81
CA ASN A 128 -22.43 -24.84 -12.52
C ASN A 128 -21.80 -23.49 -12.14
N PRO A 129 -21.14 -23.41 -10.97
CA PRO A 129 -20.69 -22.15 -10.40
C PRO A 129 -19.70 -21.40 -11.30
N SER A 130 -18.91 -22.10 -12.12
CA SER A 130 -17.98 -21.45 -13.06
C SER A 130 -18.68 -20.63 -14.13
N HIS A 131 -19.96 -20.90 -14.42
CA HIS A 131 -20.73 -20.17 -15.45
C HIS A 131 -21.75 -19.22 -14.84
N HIS A 132 -21.97 -19.30 -13.53
CA HIS A 132 -23.07 -18.62 -12.87
C HIS A 132 -22.76 -17.15 -12.58
N ALA A 133 -23.71 -16.27 -12.90
CA ALA A 133 -23.72 -14.88 -12.47
C ALA A 133 -22.45 -14.08 -12.81
N ILE A 134 -21.76 -14.44 -13.90
CA ILE A 134 -20.62 -13.65 -14.41
C ILE A 134 -21.15 -12.30 -14.91
N THR A 135 -20.66 -11.23 -14.31
CA THR A 135 -20.95 -9.83 -14.64
C THR A 135 -19.72 -9.13 -15.22
N GLU A 136 -19.89 -7.88 -15.63
CA GLU A 136 -18.83 -6.98 -16.08
C GLU A 136 -17.77 -6.78 -14.99
N GLU A 137 -18.18 -6.64 -13.73
CA GLU A 137 -17.25 -6.50 -12.59
C GLU A 137 -16.43 -7.76 -12.38
N THR A 138 -17.05 -8.93 -12.57
CA THR A 138 -16.35 -10.23 -12.51
C THR A 138 -15.31 -10.31 -13.62
N ILE A 139 -15.68 -9.96 -14.86
CA ILE A 139 -14.76 -9.97 -16.01
C ILE A 139 -13.62 -8.96 -15.79
N ALA A 140 -13.91 -7.75 -15.35
CA ALA A 140 -12.90 -6.74 -15.04
C ALA A 140 -11.91 -7.24 -13.97
N SER A 141 -12.40 -7.95 -12.94
CA SER A 141 -11.53 -8.55 -11.93
C SER A 141 -10.63 -9.65 -12.49
N TRP A 142 -11.10 -10.39 -13.50
CA TRP A 142 -10.33 -11.45 -14.17
C TRP A 142 -9.31 -10.92 -15.17
N THR A 143 -9.56 -9.74 -15.73
CA THR A 143 -8.68 -9.09 -16.71
C THR A 143 -7.88 -7.94 -16.12
N ASP A 144 -7.56 -8.01 -14.81
CA ASP A 144 -6.71 -7.06 -14.10
C ASP A 144 -7.15 -5.58 -14.25
N GLY A 145 -8.46 -5.35 -14.40
CA GLY A 145 -9.03 -4.02 -14.63
C GLY A 145 -8.78 -3.44 -16.03
N GLU A 146 -8.20 -4.19 -16.96
CA GLU A 146 -7.95 -3.72 -18.32
C GLU A 146 -9.26 -3.37 -19.02
N THR A 147 -9.30 -2.20 -19.66
CA THR A 147 -10.48 -1.75 -20.41
C THR A 147 -10.45 -2.33 -21.82
N PRO A 148 -11.50 -3.05 -22.26
CA PRO A 148 -11.59 -3.53 -23.63
C PRO A 148 -11.76 -2.37 -24.62
N GLU A 149 -11.26 -2.53 -25.83
CA GLU A 149 -11.55 -1.62 -26.95
C GLU A 149 -12.98 -1.82 -27.47
N GLU A 150 -13.48 -3.05 -27.46
CA GLU A 150 -14.81 -3.39 -27.95
C GLU A 150 -15.49 -4.42 -27.05
N VAL A 151 -16.78 -4.22 -26.81
CA VAL A 151 -17.63 -5.12 -26.02
C VAL A 151 -18.89 -5.46 -26.80
N ILE A 152 -19.14 -6.75 -27.02
CA ILE A 152 -20.26 -7.22 -27.85
C ILE A 152 -21.05 -8.28 -27.10
N VAL A 153 -22.35 -8.06 -26.91
CA VAL A 153 -23.25 -9.07 -26.33
C VAL A 153 -23.93 -9.84 -27.45
N ILE A 154 -23.69 -11.15 -27.50
CA ILE A 154 -24.34 -12.07 -28.45
C ILE A 154 -25.62 -12.61 -27.81
N PRO A 155 -26.80 -12.34 -28.41
CA PRO A 155 -28.05 -12.94 -27.97
C PRO A 155 -28.02 -14.45 -28.22
N SER A 156 -28.68 -15.23 -27.36
CA SER A 156 -28.77 -16.68 -27.48
C SER A 156 -30.22 -17.12 -27.32
N THR A 157 -30.60 -18.17 -28.04
CA THR A 157 -31.97 -18.69 -28.13
C THR A 157 -32.54 -19.20 -26.81
N ASN A 158 -31.69 -19.45 -25.80
CA ASN A 158 -32.07 -19.99 -24.48
C ASN A 158 -31.73 -19.07 -23.30
N ASN A 159 -31.73 -17.75 -23.49
CA ASN A 159 -31.30 -16.77 -22.46
C ASN A 159 -29.84 -16.90 -22.00
N HIS A 160 -29.06 -17.80 -22.62
CA HIS A 160 -27.63 -18.03 -22.36
C HIS A 160 -26.78 -17.07 -23.19
N ARG A 161 -26.92 -15.76 -22.92
CA ARG A 161 -26.16 -14.70 -23.63
C ARG A 161 -24.66 -14.86 -23.39
N ARG A 162 -23.85 -14.52 -24.39
CA ARG A 162 -22.39 -14.38 -24.18
C ARG A 162 -21.98 -12.95 -24.40
N ILE A 163 -20.88 -12.56 -23.78
CA ILE A 163 -20.26 -11.26 -23.98
C ILE A 163 -18.84 -11.49 -24.49
N ILE A 164 -18.46 -10.75 -25.53
CA ILE A 164 -17.12 -10.75 -26.12
C ILE A 164 -16.43 -9.46 -25.71
N TYR A 165 -15.18 -9.56 -25.30
CA TYR A 165 -14.28 -8.45 -25.03
C TYR A 165 -13.09 -8.53 -25.99
N ARG A 166 -12.81 -7.45 -26.71
CA ARG A 166 -11.59 -7.28 -27.50
C ARG A 166 -10.66 -6.31 -26.79
N TYR A 167 -9.39 -6.68 -26.65
CA TYR A 167 -8.35 -5.88 -26.00
C TYR A 167 -7.23 -5.56 -26.99
N ASP A 168 -6.71 -4.33 -26.93
CA ASP A 168 -5.52 -3.89 -27.66
C ASP A 168 -4.42 -3.51 -26.66
N PHE A 169 -3.39 -4.34 -26.57
CA PHE A 169 -2.26 -4.12 -25.67
C PHE A 169 -1.15 -3.30 -26.30
N THR A 170 -1.24 -2.91 -27.57
CA THR A 170 -0.15 -2.22 -28.27
C THR A 170 0.15 -0.85 -27.65
N LYS A 171 -0.87 -0.14 -27.17
CA LYS A 171 -0.70 1.14 -26.44
C LYS A 171 0.02 0.92 -25.12
N THR A 172 -0.44 -0.06 -24.35
CA THR A 172 0.11 -0.42 -23.04
C THR A 172 1.54 -0.95 -23.15
N ASN A 173 1.83 -1.78 -24.16
CA ASN A 173 3.15 -2.36 -24.40
C ASN A 173 4.15 -1.31 -24.94
N LYS A 174 3.71 -0.37 -25.79
CA LYS A 174 4.56 0.76 -26.20
C LYS A 174 4.96 1.63 -25.00
N LEU A 175 4.01 1.95 -24.11
CA LEU A 175 4.28 2.72 -22.91
C LEU A 175 5.20 1.95 -21.95
N ARG A 176 4.93 0.66 -21.74
CA ARG A 176 5.75 -0.22 -20.87
C ARG A 176 7.17 -0.34 -21.38
N ASN A 177 7.37 -0.56 -22.69
CA ASN A 177 8.70 -0.65 -23.29
C ASN A 177 9.42 0.70 -23.27
N ALA A 178 8.71 1.82 -23.46
CA ALA A 178 9.29 3.15 -23.32
C ALA A 178 9.75 3.42 -21.87
N ILE A 179 8.96 3.00 -20.87
CA ILE A 179 9.31 3.13 -19.45
C ILE A 179 10.49 2.23 -19.11
N LEU A 180 10.44 0.95 -19.47
CA LEU A 180 11.52 -0.01 -19.17
C LEU A 180 12.84 0.40 -19.83
N ASN A 181 12.82 0.82 -21.09
CA ASN A 181 14.03 1.33 -21.75
C ASN A 181 14.56 2.59 -21.07
N LYS A 182 13.66 3.50 -20.65
CA LYS A 182 14.05 4.72 -19.92
C LYS A 182 14.59 4.41 -18.54
N GLU A 183 14.02 3.46 -17.82
CA GLU A 183 14.47 3.01 -16.49
C GLU A 183 15.77 2.23 -16.54
N GLN A 184 15.96 1.39 -17.55
CA GLN A 184 17.19 0.60 -17.73
C GLN A 184 18.36 1.52 -18.12
N THR A 185 18.11 2.50 -19.00
CA THR A 185 19.07 3.57 -19.32
C THR A 185 19.35 4.43 -18.08
N ARG A 186 18.32 4.74 -17.28
CA ARG A 186 18.47 5.53 -16.04
C ARG A 186 19.23 4.78 -14.94
N LYS A 187 18.99 3.49 -14.74
CA LYS A 187 19.72 2.65 -13.77
C LYS A 187 21.18 2.50 -14.17
N GLN A 188 21.44 2.23 -15.44
CA GLN A 188 22.81 2.14 -15.95
C GLN A 188 23.59 3.46 -15.76
N PHE A 189 22.94 4.61 -15.91
CA PHE A 189 23.56 5.91 -15.64
C PHE A 189 23.62 6.29 -14.16
N CYS A 190 22.72 5.80 -13.30
CA CYS A 190 22.62 6.22 -11.89
C CYS A 190 23.40 5.35 -10.90
N GLU A 191 23.80 4.15 -11.28
CA GLU A 191 24.48 3.18 -10.39
C GLU A 191 26.00 3.14 -10.59
N GLU A 192 26.57 3.94 -11.50
CA GLU A 192 28.03 4.07 -11.59
C GLU A 192 28.60 4.70 -10.30
N PRO A 193 29.64 4.09 -9.70
CA PRO A 193 30.21 4.57 -8.44
C PRO A 193 30.70 6.01 -8.60
N ILE A 194 30.29 6.88 -7.67
CA ILE A 194 30.71 8.28 -7.62
C ILE A 194 32.25 8.30 -7.55
N PRO A 195 32.95 8.88 -8.53
CA PRO A 195 34.39 9.05 -8.44
C PRO A 195 34.69 9.86 -7.18
N THR A 196 35.53 9.33 -6.28
CA THR A 196 35.86 9.89 -4.97
C THR A 196 36.72 11.17 -5.03
N LEU A 197 36.69 11.90 -6.14
CA LEU A 197 37.36 13.18 -6.28
C LEU A 197 36.58 14.21 -5.47
N ARG A 198 37.15 14.59 -4.32
CA ARG A 198 36.70 15.78 -3.58
C ARG A 198 36.82 16.98 -4.51
N ARG A 199 35.67 17.56 -4.88
CA ARG A 199 35.60 18.82 -5.62
C ARG A 199 35.53 19.98 -4.64
N GLU A 200 36.06 21.13 -5.03
CA GLU A 200 35.91 22.38 -4.29
C GLU A 200 34.74 23.21 -4.86
N PRO A 201 34.03 24.04 -4.05
CA PRO A 201 32.91 24.84 -4.56
C PRO A 201 33.30 25.77 -5.72
N ALA A 202 34.57 26.20 -5.77
CA ALA A 202 35.11 27.02 -6.85
C ALA A 202 35.19 26.29 -8.21
N GLU A 203 35.11 24.96 -8.22
CA GLU A 203 35.17 24.12 -9.42
C GLU A 203 33.78 23.77 -9.98
N CYS A 204 32.70 24.12 -9.25
CA CYS A 204 31.35 23.84 -9.70
C CYS A 204 30.99 24.73 -10.90
N ARG A 205 30.81 24.12 -12.10
CA ARG A 205 30.46 24.86 -13.33
C ARG A 205 29.13 25.60 -13.28
N PHE A 206 28.23 25.20 -12.37
CA PHE A 206 26.93 25.86 -12.20
C PHE A 206 26.99 27.04 -11.23
N ARG A 207 28.13 27.30 -10.59
CA ARG A 207 28.28 28.32 -9.57
C ARG A 207 28.80 29.62 -10.20
N THR A 208 27.97 30.66 -10.24
CA THR A 208 28.34 31.98 -10.81
C THR A 208 27.99 33.13 -9.88
N ASN A 209 28.43 34.36 -10.21
CA ASN A 209 28.05 35.60 -9.50
C ASN A 209 28.29 35.55 -7.99
N VAL A 210 29.49 35.12 -7.59
CA VAL A 210 29.89 35.03 -6.18
C VAL A 210 29.97 36.43 -5.57
N HIS A 211 29.33 36.62 -4.42
CA HIS A 211 29.33 37.89 -3.69
C HIS A 211 29.23 37.67 -2.18
N LEU A 212 29.54 38.70 -1.39
CA LEU A 212 29.43 38.69 0.06
C LEU A 212 28.18 39.45 0.50
N LYS A 213 27.40 38.85 1.40
CA LYS A 213 26.26 39.49 2.08
C LYS A 213 26.36 39.18 3.57
N ASP A 214 26.46 40.21 4.40
CA ASP A 214 26.60 40.10 5.86
C ASP A 214 27.78 39.20 6.30
N GLY A 215 28.90 39.29 5.58
CA GLY A 215 30.10 38.48 5.82
C GLY A 215 29.98 37.01 5.40
N GLN A 216 28.86 36.60 4.81
CA GLN A 216 28.65 35.26 4.26
C GLN A 216 28.75 35.28 2.72
N GLU A 217 29.34 34.24 2.16
CA GLU A 217 29.51 34.09 0.71
C GLU A 217 28.28 33.40 0.08
N PHE A 218 27.73 34.06 -0.93
CA PHE A 218 26.61 33.58 -1.74
C PHE A 218 27.04 33.48 -3.21
N ALA A 219 26.39 32.60 -3.96
CA ALA A 219 26.56 32.45 -5.40
C ALA A 219 25.21 32.13 -6.05
N ARG A 220 25.07 32.34 -7.35
CA ARG A 220 23.90 31.93 -8.13
C ARG A 220 24.14 30.54 -8.72
N CYS A 221 23.20 29.63 -8.53
CA CYS A 221 23.23 28.28 -9.09
C CYS A 221 22.54 28.24 -10.47
N GLN A 222 23.33 28.30 -11.54
CA GLN A 222 22.82 28.27 -12.92
C GLN A 222 22.00 27.01 -13.23
N PHE A 223 22.25 25.88 -12.54
CA PHE A 223 21.47 24.68 -12.76
C PHE A 223 20.01 24.87 -12.30
N VAL A 224 19.82 25.39 -11.08
CA VAL A 224 18.49 25.69 -10.54
C VAL A 224 17.81 26.73 -11.43
N GLU A 225 18.51 27.80 -11.77
CA GLU A 225 18.01 28.85 -12.68
C GLU A 225 17.55 28.29 -14.05
N ASN A 226 18.34 27.40 -14.65
CA ASN A 226 17.99 26.80 -15.95
C ASN A 226 16.76 25.89 -15.90
N VAL A 227 16.47 25.24 -14.77
CA VAL A 227 15.26 24.42 -14.61
C VAL A 227 13.99 25.27 -14.70
N PHE A 228 14.02 26.50 -14.20
CA PHE A 228 12.86 27.41 -14.21
C PHE A 228 12.84 28.35 -15.42
N SER A 229 14.00 28.73 -15.94
CA SER A 229 14.13 29.65 -17.08
C SER A 229 13.49 29.12 -18.37
N GLY A 230 13.45 27.80 -18.57
CA GLY A 230 12.73 27.19 -19.69
C GLY A 230 11.21 27.45 -19.70
N ASN A 231 10.66 27.91 -18.58
CA ASN A 231 9.23 28.20 -18.39
C ASN A 231 8.95 29.71 -18.21
N SER A 232 9.94 30.57 -18.44
CA SER A 232 9.85 32.02 -18.18
C SER A 232 9.52 32.35 -16.71
N ILE A 233 9.96 31.50 -15.77
CA ILE A 233 9.75 31.68 -14.33
C ILE A 233 11.05 32.21 -13.73
N ASP A 234 10.99 33.40 -13.13
CA ASP A 234 12.09 33.97 -12.38
C ASP A 234 12.08 33.45 -10.95
N VAL A 235 13.21 32.88 -10.50
CA VAL A 235 13.37 32.29 -9.18
C VAL A 235 14.67 32.78 -8.54
N ASP A 236 14.72 32.85 -7.21
CA ASP A 236 15.95 33.18 -6.51
C ASP A 236 16.86 31.95 -6.46
N ALA A 237 17.72 31.81 -7.46
CA ALA A 237 18.73 30.75 -7.50
C ALA A 237 19.98 31.05 -6.64
N SER A 238 19.89 32.00 -5.69
CA SER A 238 20.97 32.31 -4.76
C SER A 238 21.17 31.20 -3.72
N VAL A 239 22.40 30.72 -3.59
CA VAL A 239 22.80 29.64 -2.67
C VAL A 239 24.01 30.06 -1.85
N SER A 240 24.00 29.71 -0.57
CA SER A 240 25.17 29.94 0.30
C SER A 240 26.33 29.01 -0.07
N LYS A 241 27.56 29.39 0.31
CA LYS A 241 28.74 28.52 0.14
C LYS A 241 28.53 27.11 0.73
N LYS A 242 27.87 27.00 1.89
CA LYS A 242 27.57 25.70 2.54
C LYS A 242 26.68 24.80 1.68
N VAL A 243 25.72 25.38 0.95
CA VAL A 243 24.85 24.63 0.03
C VAL A 243 25.67 24.12 -1.17
N CYS A 244 26.57 24.94 -1.71
CA CYS A 244 27.50 24.50 -2.74
C CYS A 244 28.41 23.36 -2.24
N GLU A 245 28.97 23.49 -1.03
CA GLU A 245 29.78 22.46 -0.38
C GLU A 245 29.00 21.14 -0.22
N ALA A 246 27.74 21.18 0.18
CA ALA A 246 26.91 19.98 0.27
C ALA A 246 26.66 19.36 -1.13
N CYS A 247 26.33 20.18 -2.13
CA CYS A 247 26.01 19.73 -3.48
C CYS A 247 27.19 19.00 -4.16
N ILE A 248 28.43 19.50 -3.97
CA ILE A 248 29.62 18.90 -4.61
C ILE A 248 30.08 17.59 -3.94
N GLN A 249 29.67 17.31 -2.70
CA GLN A 249 29.85 16.00 -2.06
C GLN A 249 28.93 14.93 -2.67
N GLU A 250 27.90 15.34 -3.40
CA GLU A 250 27.04 14.42 -4.14
C GLU A 250 27.45 14.32 -5.61
N ARG A 251 26.74 13.49 -6.38
CA ARG A 251 26.90 13.45 -7.84
C ARG A 251 26.61 14.83 -8.43
N GLU A 252 27.37 15.22 -9.46
CA GLU A 252 27.08 16.44 -10.20
C GLU A 252 25.64 16.43 -10.76
N PRO A 253 24.84 17.49 -10.56
CA PRO A 253 23.51 17.56 -11.12
C PRO A 253 23.56 17.65 -12.65
N SER A 254 22.57 17.05 -13.31
CA SER A 254 22.42 17.04 -14.76
C SER A 254 20.94 17.16 -15.16
N PRO A 255 20.64 17.55 -16.41
CA PRO A 255 19.26 17.63 -16.90
C PRO A 255 18.46 16.34 -16.82
N ASP A 256 19.08 15.19 -16.57
CA ASP A 256 18.44 13.87 -16.41
C ASP A 256 18.49 13.33 -14.98
N CYS A 257 19.44 13.78 -14.15
CA CYS A 257 19.64 13.32 -12.78
C CYS A 257 19.95 14.49 -11.84
N TRP A 258 19.01 14.82 -10.95
CA TRP A 258 19.20 15.82 -9.90
C TRP A 258 19.74 15.13 -8.65
N ASN A 259 20.74 15.73 -8.01
CA ASN A 259 21.20 15.29 -6.71
C ASN A 259 20.26 15.83 -5.61
N SER A 260 20.42 15.36 -4.38
CA SER A 260 19.46 15.64 -3.31
C SER A 260 19.43 17.12 -2.92
N VAL A 261 20.60 17.77 -2.93
CA VAL A 261 20.73 19.20 -2.62
C VAL A 261 20.02 20.07 -3.67
N VAL A 262 20.24 19.80 -4.96
CA VAL A 262 19.57 20.52 -6.05
C VAL A 262 18.07 20.23 -6.07
N SER A 263 17.67 18.98 -5.85
CA SER A 263 16.26 18.62 -5.70
C SER A 263 15.60 19.39 -4.56
N SER A 264 16.26 19.54 -3.41
CA SER A 264 15.74 20.32 -2.29
C SER A 264 15.58 21.80 -2.62
N LEU A 265 16.56 22.40 -3.29
CA LEU A 265 16.46 23.79 -3.75
C LEU A 265 15.31 23.99 -4.73
N ILE A 266 15.18 23.12 -5.73
CA ILE A 266 14.10 23.20 -6.74
C ILE A 266 12.73 22.98 -6.08
N PHE A 267 12.62 22.02 -5.15
CA PHE A 267 11.39 21.75 -4.43
C PHE A 267 10.94 22.99 -3.64
N GLY A 268 11.84 23.58 -2.84
CA GLY A 268 11.56 24.80 -2.07
C GLY A 268 11.15 25.97 -2.96
N GLN A 269 11.93 26.26 -4.01
CA GLN A 269 11.61 27.32 -4.97
C GLN A 269 10.28 27.07 -5.69
N THR A 270 9.93 25.82 -5.99
CA THR A 270 8.65 25.51 -6.62
C THR A 270 7.48 25.82 -5.68
N LEU A 271 7.58 25.48 -4.40
CA LEU A 271 6.54 25.77 -3.40
C LEU A 271 6.39 27.27 -3.10
N GLU A 272 7.46 28.07 -3.25
CA GLU A 272 7.38 29.53 -3.12
C GLU A 272 6.53 30.19 -4.22
N LEU A 273 6.32 29.51 -5.36
CA LEU A 273 5.50 30.01 -6.47
C LEU A 273 3.99 29.89 -6.21
N GLY A 274 3.56 29.13 -5.20
CA GLY A 274 2.15 28.95 -4.85
C GLY A 274 1.81 27.52 -4.40
N PRO A 275 0.52 27.23 -4.17
CA PRO A 275 0.07 25.91 -3.79
C PRO A 275 0.08 24.92 -4.98
N PRO A 276 0.43 23.63 -4.77
CA PRO A 276 0.55 22.64 -5.86
C PRO A 276 -0.69 22.48 -6.74
N GLU A 277 -1.88 22.77 -6.22
CA GLU A 277 -3.15 22.69 -6.94
C GLU A 277 -3.19 23.67 -8.12
N GLU A 278 -2.64 24.87 -7.93
CA GLU A 278 -2.62 25.99 -8.88
C GLU A 278 -1.49 25.88 -9.92
N PHE A 279 -0.54 24.97 -9.70
CA PHE A 279 0.58 24.78 -10.61
C PHE A 279 0.15 24.33 -12.01
N THR A 280 0.81 24.92 -13.00
CA THR A 280 0.78 24.46 -14.39
C THR A 280 1.28 23.02 -14.48
N ARG A 281 1.03 22.36 -15.62
CA ARG A 281 1.50 20.99 -15.86
C ARG A 281 3.03 20.90 -15.74
N GLU A 282 3.72 21.93 -16.19
CA GLU A 282 5.17 22.06 -16.18
C GLU A 282 5.71 22.15 -14.75
N LEU A 283 5.13 23.02 -13.91
CA LEU A 283 5.50 23.14 -12.50
C LEU A 283 5.22 21.85 -11.70
N LYS A 284 4.08 21.19 -11.96
CA LYS A 284 3.78 19.87 -11.37
C LYS A 284 4.83 18.83 -11.76
N SER A 285 5.31 18.88 -13.00
CA SER A 285 6.39 17.99 -13.47
C SER A 285 7.73 18.30 -12.79
N ILE A 286 8.06 19.58 -12.56
CA ILE A 286 9.27 20.00 -11.84
C ILE A 286 9.19 19.54 -10.38
N LEU A 287 8.07 19.81 -9.70
CA LEU A 287 7.85 19.42 -8.31
C LEU A 287 8.01 17.91 -8.11
N ARG A 288 7.29 17.10 -8.91
CA ARG A 288 7.37 15.64 -8.84
C ARG A 288 8.79 15.14 -9.11
N ARG A 289 9.53 15.81 -9.99
CA ARG A 289 10.92 15.43 -10.29
C ARG A 289 11.86 15.78 -9.13
N ALA A 290 11.63 16.90 -8.46
CA ALA A 290 12.37 17.32 -7.28
C ALA A 290 12.15 16.31 -6.15
N GLU A 291 10.90 15.94 -5.87
CA GLU A 291 10.51 14.90 -4.89
C GLU A 291 11.26 13.59 -5.12
N ASN A 292 11.31 13.12 -6.37
CA ASN A 292 12.00 11.87 -6.71
C ASN A 292 13.52 11.91 -6.50
N GLY A 293 14.13 13.11 -6.48
CA GLY A 293 15.58 13.26 -6.25
C GLY A 293 15.94 13.59 -4.79
N LEU A 294 14.95 13.89 -3.94
CA LEU A 294 15.16 14.05 -2.51
C LEU A 294 15.51 12.68 -1.89
N ARG A 295 16.81 12.45 -1.68
CA ARG A 295 17.24 11.44 -0.69
C ARG A 295 16.91 11.99 0.68
N LEU A 296 15.83 11.52 1.28
CA LEU A 296 15.56 11.75 2.70
C LEU A 296 16.60 10.99 3.51
N VAL A 297 17.77 11.62 3.71
CA VAL A 297 18.77 11.15 4.66
C VAL A 297 18.26 11.54 6.04
N LEU A 298 17.75 10.56 6.79
CA LEU A 298 17.53 10.70 8.23
C LEU A 298 18.90 11.04 8.86
N ARG A 299 19.05 12.27 9.37
CA ARG A 299 20.30 12.74 9.97
C ARG A 299 20.57 11.97 11.26
N GLU A 300 21.71 11.30 11.35
CA GLU A 300 22.15 10.52 12.53
C GLU A 300 22.89 11.36 13.61
N ASP A 301 22.96 12.69 13.52
CA ASP A 301 23.70 13.48 14.50
C ASP A 301 22.83 13.96 15.68
N ARG A 302 22.97 13.24 16.80
CA ARG A 302 22.43 13.58 18.13
C ARG A 302 22.94 14.94 18.64
N PRO A 303 22.09 15.69 19.36
CA PRO A 303 22.52 16.40 20.56
C PRO A 303 22.31 15.53 21.80
N LYS A 304 23.27 15.59 22.72
CA LYS A 304 23.18 14.98 24.05
C LYS A 304 22.18 15.75 24.93
N GLN A 305 21.35 14.98 25.64
CA GLN A 305 20.86 15.15 27.01
C GLN A 305 20.47 16.58 27.46
N VAL A 306 19.18 16.78 27.76
CA VAL A 306 18.77 17.74 28.78
C VAL A 306 17.99 16.98 29.85
N ASP A 307 18.65 16.82 30.99
CA ASP A 307 18.02 16.51 32.26
C ASP A 307 18.17 17.76 33.12
N SER A 308 17.06 18.44 33.43
CA SER A 308 16.89 19.21 34.66
C SER A 308 15.44 19.69 34.76
N ARG A 309 14.69 19.03 35.63
CA ARG A 309 13.32 19.34 36.05
C ARG A 309 13.25 20.66 36.83
N SER A 310 12.24 21.49 36.53
CA SER A 310 11.24 21.99 37.51
C SER A 310 10.22 22.96 36.84
N PHE A 311 9.02 22.43 36.57
CA PHE A 311 7.67 23.04 36.48
C PHE A 311 6.69 21.88 36.15
N GLY A 312 6.95 20.71 36.78
CA GLY A 312 6.30 19.43 36.46
C GLY A 312 4.83 19.51 36.84
N ASP A 313 3.89 19.08 36.01
CA ASP A 313 3.92 17.75 35.41
C ASP A 313 3.28 17.72 34.01
N CYS A 314 3.11 18.87 33.34
CA CYS A 314 2.59 18.89 31.97
C CYS A 314 3.58 18.28 30.97
N ILE A 315 3.29 17.08 30.46
CA ILE A 315 4.13 16.36 29.48
C ILE A 315 4.23 17.06 28.12
N TYR A 316 3.47 18.14 27.92
CA TYR A 316 3.38 18.92 26.69
C TYR A 316 4.06 20.29 26.77
N ILE A 317 4.63 20.70 27.90
CA ILE A 317 5.41 21.95 27.94
C ILE A 317 6.75 21.72 27.22
N GLY A 318 6.96 22.45 26.13
CA GLY A 318 8.22 22.52 25.38
C GLY A 318 9.09 23.70 25.81
N GLU A 319 10.06 24.07 24.97
CA GLU A 319 11.02 25.13 25.29
C GLU A 319 10.34 26.51 25.45
N LYS A 320 10.98 27.41 26.20
CA LYS A 320 10.51 28.79 26.36
C LYS A 320 10.62 29.52 25.01
N ARG A 321 9.50 30.03 24.50
CA ARG A 321 9.39 30.63 23.16
C ARG A 321 10.18 31.92 23.02
N ASP A 322 10.31 32.68 24.10
CA ASP A 322 11.17 33.86 24.17
C ASP A 322 11.86 33.96 25.55
N PRO A 323 13.17 33.69 25.64
CA PRO A 323 13.92 33.80 26.89
C PRO A 323 13.95 35.22 27.49
N LYS A 324 13.71 36.25 26.66
CA LYS A 324 13.81 37.67 27.06
C LYS A 324 12.47 38.28 27.44
N SER A 325 11.36 37.61 27.14
CA SER A 325 10.01 38.04 27.54
C SER A 325 9.81 37.87 29.05
N SER A 326 9.23 38.89 29.70
CA SER A 326 8.77 38.81 31.09
C SER A 326 7.54 37.90 31.24
N GLU A 327 6.80 37.66 30.15
CA GLU A 327 5.69 36.72 30.11
C GLU A 327 6.24 35.33 29.73
N GLU A 328 6.14 34.36 30.64
CA GLU A 328 6.63 33.01 30.43
C GLU A 328 5.72 32.25 29.45
N ARG A 329 6.07 32.28 28.17
CA ARG A 329 5.41 31.50 27.13
C ARG A 329 6.26 30.32 26.72
N TYR A 330 5.65 29.14 26.70
CA TYR A 330 6.29 27.89 26.31
C TYR A 330 5.67 27.41 24.98
N TYR A 331 6.46 26.71 24.17
CA TYR A 331 5.90 25.93 23.06
C TYR A 331 5.04 24.82 23.64
N CYS A 332 3.74 24.83 23.37
CA CYS A 332 2.88 23.74 23.79
C CYS A 332 2.99 22.63 22.74
N LEU A 333 3.41 21.45 23.15
CA LEU A 333 3.45 20.24 22.32
C LEU A 333 2.08 19.54 22.30
N HIS A 334 1.04 20.15 22.89
CA HIS A 334 -0.30 19.61 22.89
C HIS A 334 -0.88 19.72 21.47
N PRO A 335 -1.46 18.66 20.88
CA PRO A 335 -1.84 18.62 19.46
C PRO A 335 -2.91 19.65 19.02
N LEU A 336 -3.49 20.35 19.99
CA LEU A 336 -4.59 21.30 19.81
C LEU A 336 -4.23 22.74 20.23
N LEU A 337 -3.01 22.97 20.74
CA LEU A 337 -2.58 24.29 21.22
C LEU A 337 -1.17 24.57 20.70
N ASP A 338 -1.00 25.61 19.90
CA ASP A 338 0.32 26.04 19.40
C ASP A 338 1.09 26.89 20.43
N ASP A 339 0.40 27.44 21.44
CA ASP A 339 0.99 28.20 22.53
C ASP A 339 0.39 27.85 23.90
N ALA A 340 1.22 27.82 24.93
CA ALA A 340 0.78 27.74 26.31
C ALA A 340 1.38 28.89 27.10
N SER A 341 0.50 29.76 27.62
CA SER A 341 0.79 30.48 28.85
C SER A 341 0.45 29.59 30.03
N GLU A 342 1.04 29.85 31.20
CA GLU A 342 0.74 29.15 32.46
C GLU A 342 -0.78 29.04 32.71
N ALA A 343 -1.51 30.15 32.53
CA ALA A 343 -2.96 30.18 32.68
C ALA A 343 -3.72 29.29 31.68
N LYS A 344 -3.24 29.16 30.43
CA LYS A 344 -3.85 28.24 29.43
C LYS A 344 -3.53 26.77 29.75
N CYS A 345 -2.34 26.50 30.27
CA CYS A 345 -1.94 25.14 30.67
C CYS A 345 -2.76 24.64 31.87
N LEU A 346 -3.03 25.50 32.86
CA LEU A 346 -3.90 25.18 34.01
C LEU A 346 -5.35 24.87 33.64
N LEU A 347 -5.81 25.37 32.50
CA LEU A 347 -7.12 25.10 31.92
C LEU A 347 -7.12 23.94 30.93
N CYS A 348 -5.95 23.39 30.60
CA CYS A 348 -5.85 22.20 29.77
C CYS A 348 -6.39 21.01 30.58
N SER A 349 -7.39 20.32 30.02
CA SER A 349 -8.00 19.14 30.65
C SER A 349 -6.97 18.07 31.03
N GLU A 350 -5.87 17.98 30.28
CA GLU A 350 -4.77 17.06 30.53
C GLU A 350 -3.97 17.41 31.79
N HIS A 351 -3.80 18.70 32.09
CA HIS A 351 -3.04 19.13 33.27
C HIS A 351 -3.80 18.91 34.58
N GLN A 352 -5.13 18.78 34.53
CA GLN A 352 -5.97 18.53 35.71
C GLN A 352 -6.07 17.05 36.09
N SER A 353 -5.49 16.14 35.30
CA SER A 353 -5.72 14.68 35.43
C SER A 353 -4.75 13.94 36.36
N GLN A 354 -3.75 14.61 36.93
CA GLN A 354 -2.55 13.93 37.47
C GLN A 354 -2.68 13.35 38.89
N ASP A 355 -3.74 13.67 39.64
CA ASP A 355 -3.87 13.25 41.05
C ASP A 355 -4.90 12.13 41.34
N PHE A 356 -5.47 11.47 40.33
CA PHE A 356 -6.40 10.36 40.58
C PHE A 356 -5.75 8.98 40.39
N ASP A 357 -5.42 8.35 41.52
CA ASP A 357 -5.02 6.93 41.61
C ASP A 357 -6.16 5.95 41.23
N ASP A 358 -7.36 6.44 40.95
CA ASP A 358 -8.43 5.60 40.43
C ASP A 358 -8.32 5.44 38.92
N SER A 359 -8.11 4.20 38.45
CA SER A 359 -8.33 3.86 37.04
C SER A 359 -9.66 4.45 36.57
N PRO A 360 -9.74 5.06 35.36
CA PRO A 360 -10.96 5.70 34.90
C PRO A 360 -12.15 4.78 35.14
N PRO A 361 -13.30 5.29 35.64
CA PRO A 361 -14.48 4.47 35.88
C PRO A 361 -14.89 3.58 34.70
N LEU A 362 -14.50 3.98 33.48
CA LEU A 362 -14.74 3.25 32.23
C LEU A 362 -13.86 2.00 32.06
N LEU A 363 -12.56 2.03 32.40
CA LEU A 363 -11.70 0.83 32.33
C LEU A 363 -12.10 -0.21 33.39
N LYS A 364 -12.66 0.24 34.53
CA LYS A 364 -13.25 -0.65 35.54
C LYS A 364 -14.46 -1.44 35.02
N ARG A 365 -15.09 -1.01 33.92
CA ARG A 365 -16.21 -1.74 33.26
C ARG A 365 -15.76 -2.85 32.32
N LEU A 366 -14.45 -2.98 32.09
CA LEU A 366 -13.87 -4.06 31.30
C LEU A 366 -13.09 -4.99 32.24
N PRO A 367 -13.72 -5.68 33.20
CA PRO A 367 -13.02 -6.62 34.05
C PRO A 367 -12.52 -7.79 33.21
N LEU A 368 -11.27 -8.15 33.40
CA LEU A 368 -10.69 -9.33 32.78
C LEU A 368 -9.70 -9.94 33.77
N GLU A 369 -9.99 -11.17 34.18
CA GLU A 369 -9.17 -11.89 35.14
C GLU A 369 -7.95 -12.50 34.42
N ARG A 370 -6.76 -11.99 34.73
CA ARG A 370 -5.51 -12.53 34.21
C ARG A 370 -5.27 -13.94 34.75
N LYS A 371 -4.90 -14.87 33.87
CA LYS A 371 -4.44 -16.23 34.23
C LYS A 371 -2.98 -16.49 33.86
N GLY A 372 -2.44 -15.79 32.87
CA GLY A 372 -1.06 -15.90 32.42
C GLY A 372 -0.08 -15.02 33.22
N ASN A 373 1.17 -15.01 32.76
CA ASN A 373 2.23 -14.22 33.36
C ASN A 373 1.96 -12.71 33.24
N PRO A 374 2.34 -11.89 34.24
CA PRO A 374 2.26 -10.45 34.14
C PRO A 374 3.12 -9.94 32.99
N VAL A 375 2.59 -9.02 32.19
CA VAL A 375 3.36 -8.30 31.17
C VAL A 375 4.22 -7.25 31.88
N LYS A 376 5.54 -7.36 31.77
CA LYS A 376 6.52 -6.40 32.34
C LYS A 376 7.28 -5.65 31.26
N SER A 377 7.41 -6.28 30.10
CA SER A 377 8.16 -5.78 28.96
C SER A 377 7.30 -5.78 27.70
N TRP A 378 7.40 -4.69 26.94
CA TRP A 378 6.68 -4.48 25.70
C TRP A 378 7.65 -4.21 24.57
N MET A 379 7.29 -4.67 23.37
CA MET A 379 7.87 -4.17 22.14
C MET A 379 6.73 -3.71 21.23
N VAL A 380 6.71 -2.41 20.90
CA VAL A 380 5.60 -1.76 20.19
C VAL A 380 6.07 -1.25 18.83
N GLY A 381 5.32 -1.57 17.79
CA GLY A 381 5.55 -1.11 16.42
C GLY A 381 4.36 -0.33 15.88
N VAL A 382 4.65 0.71 15.10
CA VAL A 382 3.65 1.47 14.34
C VAL A 382 3.96 1.32 12.87
N THR A 383 3.05 0.72 12.11
CA THR A 383 3.14 0.63 10.64
C THR A 383 2.49 1.84 10.01
N THR A 384 3.18 2.50 9.08
CA THR A 384 2.66 3.68 8.36
C THR A 384 3.01 3.61 6.88
N SER A 385 2.21 4.29 6.07
CA SER A 385 2.42 4.49 4.65
C SER A 385 1.93 5.90 4.28
N PRO A 386 2.39 6.49 3.16
CA PRO A 386 1.96 7.82 2.75
C PRO A 386 0.44 7.90 2.61
N ARG A 387 -0.19 8.86 3.29
CA ARG A 387 -1.64 9.12 3.26
C ARG A 387 -1.92 10.52 2.74
N ARG A 388 -3.10 10.71 2.13
CA ARG A 388 -3.58 12.05 1.71
C ARG A 388 -3.76 12.97 2.91
N ILE A 389 -4.31 12.42 3.99
CA ILE A 389 -4.45 13.10 5.28
C ILE A 389 -3.59 12.31 6.28
N PRO A 390 -2.39 12.81 6.64
CA PRO A 390 -1.51 12.13 7.58
C PRO A 390 -2.14 12.02 8.97
N THR A 391 -2.24 10.79 9.49
CA THR A 391 -2.78 10.51 10.83
C THR A 391 -1.69 10.10 11.84
N ILE A 392 -0.50 9.76 11.36
CA ILE A 392 0.59 9.18 12.16
C ILE A 392 0.92 10.00 13.42
N ASN A 393 1.01 11.32 13.32
CA ASN A 393 1.34 12.17 14.48
C ASN A 393 0.26 12.07 15.56
N ARG A 394 -1.03 12.04 15.18
CA ARG A 394 -2.15 11.87 16.14
C ARG A 394 -2.08 10.49 16.81
N THR A 395 -1.76 9.45 16.05
CA THR A 395 -1.56 8.11 16.59
C THR A 395 -0.41 8.07 17.58
N LEU A 396 0.75 8.62 17.24
CA LEU A 396 1.93 8.66 18.12
C LEU A 396 1.68 9.45 19.40
N ASP A 397 1.00 10.59 19.30
CA ASP A 397 0.61 11.38 20.47
C ASP A 397 -0.33 10.58 21.39
N SER A 398 -1.32 9.86 20.84
CA SER A 398 -2.22 9.02 21.64
C SER A 398 -1.53 7.81 22.25
N LEU A 399 -0.58 7.21 21.53
CA LEU A 399 0.19 6.06 21.99
C LEU A 399 1.11 6.42 23.16
N ARG A 400 1.75 7.60 23.07
CA ARG A 400 2.52 8.20 24.15
C ARG A 400 1.65 8.42 25.39
N ARG A 401 0.46 9.04 25.24
CA ARG A 401 -0.51 9.24 26.34
C ARG A 401 -0.93 7.92 26.98
N ALA A 402 -1.14 6.88 26.18
CA ALA A 402 -1.57 5.57 26.66
C ALA A 402 -0.47 4.79 27.41
N GLY A 403 0.76 5.30 27.46
CA GLY A 403 1.88 4.75 28.25
C GLY A 403 3.03 4.14 27.44
N TRP A 404 3.05 4.32 26.12
CA TRP A 404 4.12 3.83 25.24
C TRP A 404 4.83 5.00 24.54
N SER A 405 5.92 5.47 25.14
CA SER A 405 6.67 6.65 24.69
C SER A 405 7.74 6.38 23.63
N SER A 406 8.05 5.12 23.33
CA SER A 406 9.14 4.76 22.41
C SER A 406 8.76 3.63 21.44
N PRO A 407 7.67 3.78 20.67
CA PRO A 407 7.34 2.81 19.62
C PRO A 407 8.38 2.82 18.49
N TRP A 408 8.54 1.68 17.84
CA TRP A 408 9.32 1.55 16.61
C TRP A 408 8.47 1.89 15.39
N LEU A 409 8.95 2.80 14.54
CA LEU A 409 8.23 3.22 13.34
C LEU A 409 8.64 2.37 12.15
N PHE A 410 7.67 1.84 11.43
CA PHE A 410 7.86 1.01 10.24
C PHE A 410 7.26 1.73 9.03
N LEU A 411 8.09 2.52 8.36
CA LEU A 411 7.69 3.37 7.25
C LEU A 411 7.70 2.55 5.94
N ASP A 412 6.55 2.46 5.28
CA ASP A 412 6.42 1.84 3.96
C ASP A 412 6.33 2.94 2.90
N SER A 413 7.50 3.39 2.41
CA SER A 413 7.72 4.63 1.67
C SER A 413 7.82 5.91 2.53
N ALA A 414 8.01 7.06 1.89
CA ALA A 414 8.28 8.36 2.51
C ALA A 414 7.05 8.92 3.23
N VAL A 415 7.10 8.97 4.56
CA VAL A 415 6.05 9.54 5.43
C VAL A 415 6.62 10.72 6.19
N ASP A 416 5.85 11.82 6.25
CA ASP A 416 6.21 12.98 7.06
C ASP A 416 5.92 12.72 8.55
N ILE A 417 6.95 12.86 9.38
CA ILE A 417 6.91 12.64 10.82
C ILE A 417 7.27 13.96 11.49
N ALA A 418 6.40 14.45 12.37
CA ALA A 418 6.65 15.70 13.06
C ALA A 418 7.96 15.65 13.85
N GLU A 419 8.69 16.77 13.90
CA GLU A 419 10.01 16.87 14.56
C GLU A 419 10.00 16.36 16.01
N ARG A 420 8.90 16.58 16.74
CA ARG A 420 8.71 16.06 18.12
C ARG A 420 8.79 14.53 18.23
N HIS A 421 8.62 13.80 17.14
CA HIS A 421 8.72 12.33 17.06
C HIS A 421 9.98 11.85 16.31
N ALA A 422 10.85 12.76 15.84
CA ALA A 422 12.06 12.41 15.10
C ALA A 422 13.07 11.57 15.90
N HIS A 423 12.93 11.57 17.24
CA HIS A 423 13.75 10.77 18.14
C HIS A 423 13.35 9.28 18.18
N LEU A 424 12.20 8.90 17.62
CA LEU A 424 11.72 7.52 17.64
C LEU A 424 12.56 6.64 16.69
N PRO A 425 12.80 5.38 17.05
CA PRO A 425 13.52 4.47 16.17
C PRO A 425 12.70 4.14 14.91
N VAL A 426 13.38 4.02 13.77
CA VAL A 426 12.75 3.86 12.46
C VAL A 426 13.34 2.69 11.69
N THR A 427 12.48 1.92 11.03
CA THR A 427 12.81 1.06 9.90
C THR A 427 12.13 1.61 8.65
N PHE A 428 12.93 2.04 7.68
CA PHE A 428 12.46 2.63 6.44
C PHE A 428 12.50 1.60 5.31
N ARG A 429 11.38 1.41 4.62
CA ARG A 429 11.27 0.61 3.40
C ARG A 429 11.17 1.56 2.21
N GLU A 430 12.25 1.65 1.44
CA GLU A 430 12.36 2.60 0.31
C GLU A 430 11.26 2.38 -0.74
N ALA A 431 11.04 1.13 -1.14
CA ALA A 431 9.92 0.77 -2.00
C ALA A 431 8.72 0.32 -1.15
N ALA A 432 7.53 0.85 -1.46
CA ALA A 432 6.29 0.42 -0.83
C ALA A 432 6.09 -1.09 -1.03
N THR A 433 6.04 -1.82 0.08
CA THR A 433 5.87 -3.27 0.14
C THR A 433 4.39 -3.66 0.24
N GLY A 434 3.54 -2.75 0.70
CA GLY A 434 2.10 -2.95 0.91
C GLY A 434 1.78 -3.27 2.37
N ALA A 435 0.50 -3.14 2.75
CA ALA A 435 0.07 -3.26 4.14
C ALA A 435 0.43 -4.61 4.78
N TRP A 436 0.15 -5.72 4.12
CA TRP A 436 0.47 -7.04 4.67
C TRP A 436 1.98 -7.28 4.83
N PRO A 437 2.84 -7.12 3.79
CA PRO A 437 4.28 -7.29 3.94
C PRO A 437 4.88 -6.35 4.98
N ASN A 438 4.44 -5.09 5.02
CA ASN A 438 4.88 -4.16 6.04
C ASN A 438 4.52 -4.68 7.43
N TYR A 439 3.27 -5.10 7.66
CA TYR A 439 2.82 -5.66 8.93
C TYR A 439 3.63 -6.89 9.36
N PHE A 440 3.75 -7.90 8.49
CA PHE A 440 4.45 -9.14 8.78
C PHE A 440 5.93 -8.92 9.08
N LEU A 441 6.63 -8.12 8.24
CA LEU A 441 8.04 -7.81 8.45
C LEU A 441 8.25 -7.00 9.74
N SER A 442 7.32 -6.09 10.05
CA SER A 442 7.39 -5.28 11.27
C SER A 442 7.29 -6.14 12.53
N LEU A 443 6.28 -7.03 12.61
CA LEU A 443 6.15 -7.95 13.74
C LEU A 443 7.35 -8.88 13.85
N SER A 444 7.83 -9.42 12.73
CA SER A 444 9.04 -10.26 12.69
C SER A 444 10.25 -9.51 13.23
N GLU A 445 10.43 -8.26 12.86
CA GLU A 445 11.54 -7.43 13.34
C GLU A 445 11.43 -7.12 14.83
N LEU A 446 10.23 -6.78 15.34
CA LEU A 446 10.03 -6.58 16.78
C LEU A 446 10.44 -7.82 17.58
N VAL A 447 10.01 -9.01 17.14
CA VAL A 447 10.35 -10.29 17.78
C VAL A 447 11.84 -10.55 17.75
N MET A 448 12.53 -10.25 16.65
CA MET A 448 13.99 -10.44 16.58
C MET A 448 14.78 -9.43 17.40
N ARG A 449 14.27 -8.20 17.56
CA ARG A 449 14.93 -7.14 18.35
C ARG A 449 14.82 -7.36 19.85
N ALA A 450 13.68 -7.86 20.31
CA ALA A 450 13.38 -8.04 21.72
C ALA A 450 12.76 -9.42 21.97
N PRO A 451 13.48 -10.53 21.71
CA PRO A 451 12.92 -11.88 21.71
C PRO A 451 12.30 -12.31 23.04
N ASP A 452 12.68 -11.68 24.14
CA ASP A 452 12.20 -11.94 25.50
C ASP A 452 11.06 -10.99 25.94
N ALA A 453 10.53 -10.14 25.05
CA ALA A 453 9.42 -9.26 25.40
C ALA A 453 8.15 -10.07 25.73
N ASP A 454 7.45 -9.71 26.81
CA ASP A 454 6.25 -10.42 27.26
C ASP A 454 5.06 -10.20 26.30
N ALA A 455 4.98 -9.01 25.70
CA ALA A 455 3.94 -8.62 24.77
C ALA A 455 4.51 -7.84 23.57
N TYR A 456 4.00 -8.17 22.38
CA TYR A 456 4.26 -7.43 21.15
C TYR A 456 2.99 -6.73 20.72
N MET A 457 3.06 -5.44 20.38
CA MET A 457 1.90 -4.70 19.87
C MET A 457 2.24 -4.08 18.52
N ILE A 458 1.40 -4.33 17.52
CA ILE A 458 1.46 -3.65 16.21
C ILE A 458 0.23 -2.77 16.07
N ILE A 459 0.46 -1.51 15.73
CA ILE A 459 -0.57 -0.49 15.55
C ILE A 459 -0.45 0.13 14.14
N GLN A 460 -1.58 0.41 13.50
CA GLN A 460 -1.64 1.18 12.27
C GLN A 460 -1.63 2.69 12.58
N ASP A 461 -1.06 3.48 11.67
CA ASP A 461 -0.87 4.92 11.82
C ASP A 461 -2.14 5.78 11.82
N ASP A 462 -3.31 5.15 11.77
CA ASP A 462 -4.63 5.74 11.89
C ASP A 462 -5.43 5.18 13.08
N ALA A 463 -4.74 4.69 14.10
CA ALA A 463 -5.34 4.31 15.37
C ALA A 463 -5.27 5.47 16.39
N LEU A 464 -6.35 5.76 17.08
CA LEU A 464 -6.38 6.64 18.24
C LEU A 464 -6.67 5.80 19.50
N LEU A 465 -5.72 5.70 20.43
CA LEU A 465 -5.95 4.96 21.67
C LEU A 465 -6.73 5.78 22.69
N THR A 466 -7.49 5.10 23.55
CA THR A 466 -8.14 5.69 24.74
C THR A 466 -7.15 6.54 25.53
N GLN A 467 -7.50 7.81 25.75
CA GLN A 467 -6.69 8.84 26.40
C GLN A 467 -6.76 8.73 27.92
N SER A 468 -6.48 7.53 28.43
CA SER A 468 -6.20 7.33 29.84
C SER A 468 -4.71 7.09 30.02
N GLU A 469 -4.08 7.86 30.90
CA GLU A 469 -2.66 7.74 31.30
C GLU A 469 -2.27 6.33 31.81
N LYS A 470 -3.25 5.44 31.96
CA LYS A 470 -3.08 4.11 32.54
C LYS A 470 -3.55 3.00 31.61
N LEU A 471 -3.77 3.21 30.30
CA LEU A 471 -4.17 2.10 29.40
C LEU A 471 -3.13 0.97 29.42
N ARG A 472 -1.84 1.28 29.25
CA ARG A 472 -0.77 0.30 29.42
C ARG A 472 -0.81 -0.38 30.80
N ASN A 473 -0.89 0.39 31.88
CA ASN A 473 -0.92 -0.13 33.25
C ASN A 473 -2.13 -1.05 33.50
N TYR A 474 -3.28 -0.72 32.91
CA TYR A 474 -4.47 -1.55 32.94
C TYR A 474 -4.24 -2.86 32.19
N LEU A 475 -3.73 -2.80 30.95
CA LEU A 475 -3.42 -3.99 30.16
C LEU A 475 -2.39 -4.90 30.84
N GLU A 476 -1.32 -4.36 31.44
CA GLU A 476 -0.33 -5.15 32.18
C GLU A 476 -0.95 -5.93 33.37
N LYS A 477 -2.07 -5.44 33.93
CA LYS A 477 -2.81 -6.13 34.98
C LYS A 477 -3.73 -7.21 34.45
N VAL A 478 -4.43 -6.95 33.35
CA VAL A 478 -5.50 -7.83 32.87
C VAL A 478 -5.09 -8.81 31.77
N LEU A 479 -3.97 -8.56 31.10
CA LEU A 479 -3.56 -9.37 29.96
C LEU A 479 -3.13 -10.79 30.31
N TRP A 480 -3.44 -11.65 29.32
CA TRP A 480 -3.43 -13.11 29.26
C TRP A 480 -4.49 -13.79 30.13
N PRO A 481 -5.79 -13.54 29.86
CA PRO A 481 -6.89 -14.17 30.61
C PRO A 481 -7.01 -15.68 30.39
N HIS A 482 -6.48 -16.20 29.28
CA HIS A 482 -6.42 -17.62 28.98
C HIS A 482 -5.14 -17.93 28.19
N GLU A 483 -4.70 -19.19 28.25
CA GLU A 483 -3.50 -19.66 27.52
C GLU A 483 -3.75 -19.85 26.02
N ASP A 484 -5.01 -20.01 25.61
CA ASP A 484 -5.43 -20.22 24.22
C ASP A 484 -5.71 -18.92 23.45
N ILE A 485 -5.40 -17.76 24.03
CA ILE A 485 -5.51 -16.47 23.34
C ILE A 485 -4.32 -16.31 22.38
N GLY A 486 -4.62 -16.26 21.09
CA GLY A 486 -3.65 -15.93 20.06
C GLY A 486 -3.44 -14.41 19.97
N VAL A 487 -4.52 -13.65 19.79
CA VAL A 487 -4.44 -12.20 19.57
C VAL A 487 -5.42 -11.47 20.45
N ILE A 488 -5.05 -10.27 20.88
CA ILE A 488 -5.95 -9.32 21.53
C ILE A 488 -6.03 -8.09 20.65
N SER A 489 -7.22 -7.76 20.16
CA SER A 489 -7.48 -6.51 19.45
C SER A 489 -7.88 -5.45 20.47
N LEU A 490 -7.27 -4.27 20.43
CA LEU A 490 -7.77 -3.11 21.17
C LEU A 490 -8.92 -2.40 20.42
N PHE A 491 -9.23 -2.88 19.23
CA PHE A 491 -10.25 -2.33 18.36
C PHE A 491 -11.47 -3.25 18.26
N CYS A 492 -12.67 -2.68 18.45
CA CYS A 492 -13.94 -3.33 18.14
C CYS A 492 -14.62 -2.63 16.97
N SER A 493 -14.62 -3.30 15.83
CA SER A 493 -15.44 -2.92 14.69
C SER A 493 -16.93 -2.93 15.06
N SER A 494 -17.72 -2.02 14.50
CA SER A 494 -19.18 -2.00 14.62
C SER A 494 -19.83 -3.29 14.11
N ALA A 495 -19.14 -4.07 13.26
CA ALA A 495 -19.59 -5.39 12.84
C ALA A 495 -19.58 -6.43 13.97
N TYR A 496 -18.79 -6.19 15.02
CA TYR A 496 -18.64 -7.09 16.17
C TYR A 496 -19.21 -6.51 17.47
N ASP A 497 -19.80 -5.31 17.43
CA ASP A 497 -20.35 -4.65 18.61
C ASP A 497 -21.36 -5.55 19.32
N GLN A 498 -21.31 -5.56 20.65
CA GLN A 498 -22.13 -6.40 21.51
C GLN A 498 -22.98 -5.54 22.43
N LYS A 499 -24.19 -5.98 22.79
CA LYS A 499 -25.00 -5.20 23.74
C LYS A 499 -24.35 -5.09 25.11
N GLU A 500 -23.71 -6.16 25.56
CA GLU A 500 -23.02 -6.22 26.84
C GLU A 500 -21.61 -5.60 26.70
N GLU A 501 -21.22 -4.79 27.69
CA GLU A 501 -19.86 -4.27 27.79
C GLU A 501 -18.93 -5.34 28.38
N GLY A 502 -17.67 -5.39 27.94
CA GLY A 502 -16.68 -6.35 28.42
C GLY A 502 -15.67 -6.76 27.35
N TRP A 503 -14.90 -7.79 27.67
CA TRP A 503 -14.05 -8.47 26.70
C TRP A 503 -14.81 -9.64 26.08
N HIS A 504 -14.80 -9.71 24.76
CA HIS A 504 -15.54 -10.71 24.00
C HIS A 504 -14.60 -11.57 23.15
N GLU A 505 -14.94 -12.84 23.03
CA GLU A 505 -14.32 -13.77 22.09
C GLU A 505 -15.10 -13.76 20.78
N LEU A 506 -14.42 -13.59 19.65
CA LEU A 506 -15.05 -13.81 18.35
C LEU A 506 -15.02 -15.30 18.02
N LYS A 507 -16.21 -15.91 17.89
CA LYS A 507 -16.35 -17.33 17.48
C LYS A 507 -16.32 -17.53 15.97
N GLU A 508 -16.53 -16.44 15.22
CA GLU A 508 -16.51 -16.40 13.77
C GLU A 508 -15.13 -16.01 13.25
N GLN A 509 -14.97 -16.01 11.92
CA GLN A 509 -13.73 -15.57 11.30
C GLN A 509 -13.54 -14.07 11.52
N TRP A 510 -12.37 -13.69 12.04
CA TRP A 510 -11.98 -12.28 12.16
C TRP A 510 -11.65 -11.71 10.79
N VAL A 511 -12.45 -10.75 10.33
CA VAL A 511 -12.35 -10.15 8.98
C VAL A 511 -12.34 -8.62 9.00
N TRP A 512 -12.29 -7.99 10.19
CA TRP A 512 -12.28 -6.54 10.37
C TRP A 512 -11.43 -6.19 11.58
N GLY A 513 -10.61 -5.14 11.54
CA GLY A 513 -10.04 -4.57 12.75
C GLY A 513 -8.56 -4.86 13.02
N ALA A 514 -7.75 -4.95 11.97
CA ALA A 514 -6.28 -4.99 12.10
C ALA A 514 -5.65 -3.63 12.48
N VAL A 515 -6.29 -2.89 13.39
CA VAL A 515 -5.94 -1.49 13.74
C VAL A 515 -4.89 -1.45 14.85
N ALA A 516 -5.12 -2.17 15.95
CA ALA A 516 -4.21 -2.26 17.10
C ALA A 516 -4.30 -3.66 17.71
N MET A 517 -3.28 -4.47 17.48
CA MET A 517 -3.25 -5.89 17.86
C MET A 517 -2.07 -6.21 18.77
N ILE A 518 -2.33 -7.03 19.78
CA ILE A 518 -1.38 -7.48 20.78
C ILE A 518 -1.22 -8.99 20.68
N PHE A 519 0.03 -9.44 20.67
CA PHE A 519 0.44 -10.83 20.68
C PHE A 519 1.21 -11.12 21.97
N SER A 520 0.94 -12.26 22.58
CA SER A 520 1.85 -12.79 23.60
C SER A 520 3.17 -13.21 22.94
N ASN A 521 4.24 -13.38 23.72
CA ASN A 521 5.51 -13.84 23.18
C ASN A 521 5.38 -15.13 22.35
N ALA A 522 4.76 -16.15 22.93
CA ALA A 522 4.54 -17.43 22.28
C ALA A 522 3.67 -17.29 21.01
N SER A 523 2.65 -16.45 21.06
CA SER A 523 1.76 -16.21 19.92
C SER A 523 2.48 -15.50 18.77
N ALA A 524 3.28 -14.47 19.05
CA ALA A 524 4.04 -13.76 18.03
C ALA A 524 5.01 -14.69 17.30
N TRP A 525 5.75 -15.53 18.04
CA TRP A 525 6.63 -16.56 17.45
C TRP A 525 5.86 -17.58 16.61
N ALA A 526 4.74 -18.09 17.14
CA ALA A 526 3.89 -19.03 16.40
C ALA A 526 3.32 -18.42 15.12
N PHE A 527 2.99 -17.13 15.13
CA PHE A 527 2.50 -16.41 13.96
C PHE A 527 3.58 -16.23 12.90
N ILE A 528 4.74 -15.67 13.25
CA ILE A 528 5.78 -15.33 12.27
C ILE A 528 6.49 -16.56 11.66
N THR A 529 6.42 -17.70 12.35
CA THR A 529 6.99 -18.97 11.86
C THR A 529 5.99 -19.84 11.12
N ASP A 530 4.72 -19.42 11.06
CA ASP A 530 3.68 -20.19 10.39
C ASP A 530 3.85 -20.14 8.86
N LYS A 531 3.92 -21.33 8.27
CA LYS A 531 4.13 -21.48 6.82
C LYS A 531 3.07 -20.75 5.99
N LYS A 532 1.78 -20.84 6.35
CA LYS A 532 0.70 -20.22 5.56
C LYS A 532 0.71 -18.71 5.69
N ILE A 533 1.07 -18.19 6.86
CA ILE A 533 1.29 -16.75 7.08
C ILE A 533 2.39 -16.24 6.13
N ILE A 534 3.54 -16.91 6.11
CA ILE A 534 4.65 -16.55 5.21
C ILE A 534 4.22 -16.65 3.74
N GLU A 535 3.48 -17.69 3.38
CA GLU A 535 3.01 -17.94 2.01
C GLU A 535 1.88 -17.01 1.56
N HIS A 536 1.22 -16.26 2.46
CA HIS A 536 0.17 -15.30 2.06
C HIS A 536 0.67 -14.29 1.02
N ARG A 537 1.94 -13.88 1.11
CA ARG A 537 2.57 -13.00 0.13
C ARG A 537 2.52 -13.56 -1.31
N LYS A 538 2.48 -14.89 -1.46
CA LYS A 538 2.47 -15.57 -2.76
C LYS A 538 1.08 -15.65 -3.40
N THR A 539 0.02 -15.21 -2.73
CA THR A 539 -1.37 -15.27 -3.23
C THR A 539 -1.69 -14.25 -4.34
N GLY A 540 -0.67 -13.59 -4.88
CA GLY A 540 -0.76 -12.63 -5.99
C GLY A 540 -0.45 -11.20 -5.56
N ARG A 541 -0.22 -10.32 -6.54
CA ARG A 541 0.20 -8.92 -6.32
C ARG A 541 -0.79 -8.12 -5.49
N PHE A 542 -2.09 -8.37 -5.65
CA PHE A 542 -3.14 -7.66 -4.92
C PHE A 542 -3.51 -8.32 -3.60
N ASN A 543 -3.73 -9.64 -3.57
CA ASN A 543 -4.15 -10.33 -2.34
C ASN A 543 -3.00 -10.43 -1.33
N GLY A 544 -1.77 -10.68 -1.80
CA GLY A 544 -0.57 -10.78 -0.95
C GLY A 544 -0.02 -9.45 -0.44
N THR A 545 -0.67 -8.30 -0.71
CA THR A 545 -0.34 -6.98 -0.15
C THR A 545 -1.35 -6.46 0.88
N ARG A 546 -2.49 -7.12 1.07
CA ARG A 546 -3.63 -6.62 1.87
C ARG A 546 -4.22 -7.70 2.78
N ASN A 547 -5.37 -7.41 3.40
CA ASN A 547 -6.16 -8.34 4.21
C ASN A 547 -5.45 -8.85 5.48
N ILE A 548 -4.84 -7.94 6.24
CA ILE A 548 -4.13 -8.29 7.49
C ILE A 548 -5.08 -9.02 8.46
N ASP A 549 -6.27 -8.47 8.67
CA ASP A 549 -7.33 -9.01 9.53
C ASP A 549 -7.77 -10.40 9.11
N VAL A 550 -8.12 -10.61 7.84
CA VAL A 550 -8.54 -11.92 7.32
C VAL A 550 -7.43 -12.95 7.50
N THR A 551 -6.19 -12.58 7.20
CA THR A 551 -5.03 -13.49 7.29
C THR A 551 -4.79 -13.92 8.74
N ILE A 552 -4.93 -12.99 9.70
CA ILE A 552 -4.85 -13.30 11.13
C ILE A 552 -6.02 -14.19 11.57
N GLY A 553 -7.25 -13.88 11.12
CA GLY A 553 -8.44 -14.68 11.43
C GLY A 553 -8.33 -16.13 10.95
N GLU A 554 -7.83 -16.34 9.72
CA GLU A 554 -7.58 -17.68 9.17
C GLU A 554 -6.51 -18.45 9.95
N TRP A 555 -5.45 -17.75 10.39
CA TRP A 555 -4.43 -18.36 11.21
C TRP A 555 -4.98 -18.80 12.57
N LEU A 556 -5.68 -17.92 13.28
CA LEU A 556 -6.32 -18.22 14.56
C LEU A 556 -7.27 -19.42 14.47
N GLN A 557 -8.15 -19.45 13.46
CA GLN A 557 -9.09 -20.55 13.26
C GLN A 557 -8.36 -21.88 13.05
N ARG A 558 -7.28 -21.87 12.26
CA ARG A 558 -6.50 -23.06 11.95
C ARG A 558 -5.66 -23.54 13.13
N THR A 559 -5.08 -22.63 13.91
CA THR A 559 -4.31 -22.96 15.12
C THR A 559 -5.19 -23.20 16.35
N LYS A 560 -6.51 -23.04 16.21
CA LYS A 560 -7.51 -23.12 17.30
C LYS A 560 -7.22 -22.15 18.43
N GLN A 561 -6.63 -21.00 18.09
CA GLN A 561 -6.41 -19.90 19.02
C GLN A 561 -7.54 -18.89 18.90
N LYS A 562 -7.76 -18.16 19.99
CA LYS A 562 -8.84 -17.18 20.09
C LYS A 562 -8.35 -15.76 19.86
N ILE A 563 -9.27 -14.90 19.43
CA ILE A 563 -9.13 -13.45 19.48
C ILE A 563 -10.08 -12.86 20.50
N LEU A 564 -9.56 -11.97 21.34
CA LEU A 564 -10.37 -11.15 22.26
C LEU A 564 -10.39 -9.70 21.81
N PHE A 565 -11.52 -9.03 22.03
CA PHE A 565 -11.70 -7.61 21.74
C PHE A 565 -12.61 -6.95 22.80
N PRO A 566 -12.42 -5.66 23.11
CA PRO A 566 -13.20 -4.94 24.11
C PRO A 566 -14.43 -4.29 23.50
N VAL A 567 -15.54 -4.29 24.23
CA VAL A 567 -16.75 -3.52 23.93
C VAL A 567 -17.06 -2.66 25.15
N PRO A 568 -17.06 -1.33 25.06
CA PRO A 568 -16.68 -0.51 23.92
C PRO A 568 -15.18 -0.63 23.54
N SER A 569 -14.85 -0.15 22.34
CA SER A 569 -13.49 -0.20 21.79
C SER A 569 -12.50 0.64 22.63
N LEU A 570 -11.26 0.16 22.77
CA LEU A 570 -10.13 0.86 23.42
C LEU A 570 -9.25 1.63 22.41
N SER A 571 -9.60 1.55 21.14
CA SER A 571 -9.00 2.32 20.06
C SER A 571 -10.06 2.72 19.03
N ALA A 572 -9.88 3.87 18.40
CA ALA A 572 -10.71 4.35 17.30
C ALA A 572 -9.91 4.35 16.00
N HIS A 573 -10.58 4.08 14.88
CA HIS A 573 -9.97 4.13 13.55
C HIS A 573 -10.23 5.49 12.90
N ILE A 574 -9.23 6.37 12.91
CA ILE A 574 -9.34 7.78 12.47
C ILE A 574 -8.97 8.01 11.01
N GLY A 575 -8.74 6.94 10.23
CA GLY A 575 -8.34 7.02 8.83
C GLY A 575 -9.50 7.36 7.90
N GLU A 576 -9.61 8.63 7.50
CA GLU A 576 -10.64 9.08 6.54
C GLU A 576 -10.39 8.58 5.11
N SER A 577 -9.14 8.24 4.78
CA SER A 577 -8.75 7.68 3.49
C SER A 577 -7.85 6.46 3.68
N SER A 578 -8.14 5.42 2.90
CA SER A 578 -7.33 4.21 2.85
C SER A 578 -6.22 4.32 1.81
N THR A 579 -5.05 3.80 2.12
CA THR A 579 -3.95 3.61 1.15
C THR A 579 -4.15 2.35 0.30
N LEU A 580 -5.08 1.47 0.70
CA LEU A 580 -5.36 0.20 0.03
C LEU A 580 -6.53 0.29 -0.95
N TRP A 581 -7.45 1.22 -0.73
CA TRP A 581 -8.69 1.33 -1.49
C TRP A 581 -8.99 2.81 -1.76
N GLU A 582 -9.15 3.19 -3.01
CA GLU A 582 -9.40 4.60 -3.39
C GLU A 582 -10.64 5.19 -2.70
N GLU A 583 -11.65 4.36 -2.44
CA GLU A 583 -12.90 4.72 -1.77
C GLU A 583 -13.00 4.16 -0.33
N GLY A 584 -11.92 3.58 0.21
CA GLY A 584 -11.94 2.98 1.54
C GLY A 584 -11.97 4.04 2.62
N GLN A 585 -13.11 4.24 3.27
CA GLN A 585 -13.26 5.10 4.45
C GLN A 585 -13.50 4.28 5.72
N ALA A 586 -13.21 4.89 6.87
CA ALA A 586 -13.56 4.38 8.20
C ALA A 586 -15.07 4.52 8.47
N GLU A 587 -15.89 3.90 7.63
CA GLU A 587 -17.35 4.00 7.71
C GLU A 587 -18.03 2.64 7.83
N GLY A 588 -19.30 2.66 8.25
CA GLY A 588 -20.13 1.47 8.38
C GLY A 588 -19.49 0.44 9.30
N LYS A 589 -19.20 -0.75 8.75
CA LYS A 589 -18.57 -1.87 9.48
C LYS A 589 -17.10 -1.64 9.85
N ARG A 590 -16.43 -0.63 9.29
CA ARG A 590 -14.99 -0.40 9.51
C ARG A 590 -14.67 0.54 10.66
N ARG A 591 -15.64 1.33 11.11
CA ARG A 591 -15.51 2.14 12.33
C ARG A 591 -15.88 1.34 13.57
N GLU A 592 -15.45 1.81 14.72
CA GLU A 592 -16.02 1.45 16.01
C GLU A 592 -17.42 2.07 16.19
N GLU A 593 -18.34 1.34 16.83
CA GLU A 593 -19.66 1.88 17.17
C GLU A 593 -19.63 2.67 18.48
N ARG A 594 -18.82 2.21 19.44
CA ARG A 594 -18.57 2.87 20.71
C ARG A 594 -17.08 2.84 21.02
N PHE A 595 -16.56 3.99 21.44
CA PHE A 595 -15.16 4.22 21.79
C PHE A 595 -15.06 4.79 23.20
N ILE A 596 -14.11 4.30 24.00
CA ILE A 596 -13.71 4.98 25.25
C ILE A 596 -12.67 6.03 24.88
N PRO A 597 -13.01 7.34 24.91
CA PRO A 597 -12.10 8.40 24.49
C PRO A 597 -10.82 8.48 25.32
#